data_AF-A0AAW0GLN5-F1
#
_entry.id   AF-A0AAW0GLN5-F1
#
_cell.length_a   1.000
_cell.length_b   1.000
_cell.length_c   1.000
_cell.angle_alpha   90.00
_cell.angle_beta   90.00
_cell.angle_gamma   90.00
#
_symmetry.space_group_name_H-M   'P 1'
#
loop_
_entity.id
_entity.type
_entity.pdbx_description
1 polymer ?
#
loop_
_entity_poly.entity_id
_entity_poly.type
_entity_poly.pdbx_seq_one_letter_code
_entity_poly.pdbx_strand_id
1 'polypeptide(L)'
;MAKRAHSPVSLPLAKRPHTSSDTHIDPHKERANFDSYLYDEIILVIFSYLSWTDLCSIQSINRNWYRLSLDNQLWKSLYLGEYGKTRLRGVRGYLGRTDGREVKPLPGRAKTHHEDTIRDWKWMFRISSNWRTGRCSLNSLASPPTSPSGSRSRSPVSHPNQNAPRAGTHAVLAGNIIITAFSHPSSSPEILLNTPSVIHRIQCPSSKGSNPVGITALALDQSPPTDPHCIRLISFLSSGEFTVFLINHQDVSQSTRLMSWVPVTQSSRTSPIIQAVYHHPLLVTLSESFYLSLYNLTSNTITHTQTLSSFTSFPPSSLVLSSTSPGMYKLVLAYAVPVYPQHWSIGATELIISSSSSMTVDTSRTTKAFDVPQGWLNEQKMKAVREQWLRKVARVADTQTDGKWVVLASSDPLCSSQQSPGTTKLGYRPSNLNSPSSLQLYRLYLPSSSSPSSLPKLTFVRTLHGQMGPVSALTLADGRCVSLGVNGSIWVWDLEGGTGAEVSSGKSIDPDDLGSLDVCPLIKGSVVFDERQIISADDRGVEVRRFDV
;
A
#
# COMPACT_ATOMS: atom_id res chain seq x y z
N MET A 1 42.80 -40.39 -35.62
CA MET A 1 43.28 -39.44 -36.64
C MET A 1 42.84 -38.03 -36.28
N ALA A 2 43.80 -37.09 -36.33
CA ALA A 2 43.67 -35.63 -36.42
C ALA A 2 42.86 -34.86 -35.35
N LYS A 3 43.53 -34.54 -34.23
CA LYS A 3 43.19 -33.39 -33.37
C LYS A 3 43.51 -32.11 -34.16
N ARG A 4 42.54 -31.22 -34.31
CA ARG A 4 42.72 -29.89 -34.91
C ARG A 4 43.67 -29.04 -34.07
N ALA A 5 44.61 -28.40 -34.75
CA ALA A 5 45.60 -27.50 -34.18
C ALA A 5 44.92 -26.22 -33.66
N HIS A 6 45.21 -25.86 -32.40
CA HIS A 6 44.91 -24.54 -31.88
C HIS A 6 45.88 -23.52 -32.48
N SER A 7 45.31 -22.38 -32.86
CA SER A 7 45.96 -21.21 -33.46
C SER A 7 47.13 -20.66 -32.64
N PRO A 8 48.08 -19.97 -33.29
CA PRO A 8 49.34 -19.54 -32.70
C PRO A 8 49.13 -18.25 -31.93
N VAL A 9 48.98 -18.33 -30.61
CA VAL A 9 49.10 -17.15 -29.75
C VAL A 9 50.39 -17.31 -28.96
N SER A 10 51.33 -16.41 -29.23
CA SER A 10 52.66 -16.36 -28.62
C SER A 10 52.54 -16.31 -27.10
N LEU A 11 53.22 -17.25 -26.42
CA LEU A 11 53.40 -17.21 -24.97
C LEU A 11 54.01 -15.86 -24.54
N PRO A 12 53.66 -15.32 -23.36
CA PRO A 12 54.25 -14.08 -22.88
C PRO A 12 55.76 -14.24 -22.67
N LEU A 13 56.50 -13.17 -22.96
CA LEU A 13 57.97 -13.10 -22.92
C LEU A 13 58.52 -13.53 -21.56
N ALA A 14 59.58 -14.35 -21.61
CA ALA A 14 60.33 -14.77 -20.44
C ALA A 14 60.90 -13.58 -19.65
N LYS A 15 60.86 -13.73 -18.32
CA LYS A 15 61.34 -12.80 -17.29
C LYS A 15 62.77 -12.35 -17.61
N ARG A 16 62.99 -11.06 -17.93
CA ARG A 16 64.32 -10.51 -18.21
C ARG A 16 65.15 -10.37 -16.92
N PRO A 17 66.47 -10.66 -16.97
CA PRO A 17 67.37 -10.48 -15.84
C PRO A 17 67.63 -9.00 -15.58
N HIS A 18 67.81 -8.64 -14.32
CA HIS A 18 68.18 -7.30 -13.87
C HIS A 18 69.56 -6.91 -14.41
N THR A 19 69.62 -5.92 -15.28
CA THR A 19 70.82 -5.14 -15.54
C THR A 19 70.49 -3.67 -15.43
N SER A 20 71.09 -3.02 -14.44
CA SER A 20 71.10 -1.59 -14.21
C SER A 20 71.80 -0.84 -15.34
N SER A 21 71.12 0.11 -15.98
CA SER A 21 71.74 1.32 -16.56
C SER A 21 70.68 2.32 -17.01
N ASP A 22 70.87 3.53 -16.50
CA ASP A 22 70.49 4.84 -17.03
C ASP A 22 69.03 5.23 -17.31
N THR A 23 68.63 6.19 -16.48
CA THR A 23 67.55 7.15 -16.58
C THR A 23 67.43 7.80 -17.96
N HIS A 24 66.41 7.40 -18.71
CA HIS A 24 65.67 8.29 -19.59
C HIS A 24 64.22 8.36 -19.07
N ILE A 25 63.84 9.51 -18.53
CA ILE A 25 62.48 9.81 -18.09
C ILE A 25 61.68 10.11 -19.35
N ASP A 26 60.97 9.10 -19.85
CA ASP A 26 59.92 9.29 -20.85
C ASP A 26 58.76 10.06 -20.21
N PRO A 27 58.38 11.25 -20.71
CA PRO A 27 57.26 12.03 -20.16
C PRO A 27 55.88 11.42 -20.48
N HIS A 28 55.84 10.30 -21.21
CA HIS A 28 54.62 9.54 -21.54
C HIS A 28 54.57 8.15 -20.93
N LYS A 29 55.37 7.84 -19.90
CA LYS A 29 55.18 6.62 -19.13
C LYS A 29 53.83 6.72 -18.41
N GLU A 30 52.81 6.13 -19.03
CA GLU A 30 51.43 6.06 -18.52
C GLU A 30 51.50 5.81 -17.01
N ARG A 31 51.00 6.78 -16.23
CA ARG A 31 50.93 6.61 -14.78
C ARG A 31 50.23 5.29 -14.53
N ALA A 32 50.92 4.40 -13.84
CA ALA A 32 50.43 3.09 -13.45
C ALA A 32 49.04 3.23 -12.81
N ASN A 33 48.00 2.92 -13.55
CA ASN A 33 46.63 2.98 -13.07
C ASN A 33 46.25 1.63 -12.47
N PHE A 34 45.39 1.62 -11.46
CA PHE A 34 44.93 0.37 -10.80
C PHE A 34 44.42 -0.67 -11.80
N ASP A 35 43.81 -0.24 -12.91
CA ASP A 35 43.33 -1.10 -14.00
C ASP A 35 44.42 -1.92 -14.69
N SER A 36 45.66 -1.46 -14.67
CA SER A 36 46.79 -2.11 -15.33
C SER A 36 47.50 -3.12 -14.42
N TYR A 37 47.28 -3.04 -13.10
CA TYR A 37 48.02 -3.82 -12.10
C TYR A 37 47.16 -4.74 -11.25
N LEU A 38 45.87 -4.47 -11.10
CA LEU A 38 44.95 -5.27 -10.31
C LEU A 38 44.00 -6.06 -11.21
N TYR A 39 43.72 -7.29 -10.80
CA TYR A 39 42.62 -8.06 -11.37
C TYR A 39 41.28 -7.45 -10.96
N ASP A 40 40.28 -7.58 -11.83
CA ASP A 40 38.90 -7.12 -11.61
C ASP A 40 38.36 -7.50 -10.22
N GLU A 41 38.65 -8.70 -9.73
CA GLU A 41 38.16 -9.17 -8.42
C GLU A 41 38.74 -8.39 -7.24
N ILE A 42 40.00 -7.96 -7.33
CA ILE A 42 40.61 -7.12 -6.29
C ILE A 42 40.01 -5.72 -6.34
N ILE A 43 39.73 -5.20 -7.54
CA ILE A 43 39.06 -3.92 -7.72
C ILE A 43 37.63 -3.99 -7.16
N LEU A 44 36.89 -5.08 -7.40
CA LEU A 44 35.57 -5.31 -6.81
C LEU A 44 35.62 -5.41 -5.29
N VAL A 45 36.63 -6.06 -4.71
CA VAL A 45 36.83 -6.06 -3.25
C VAL A 45 37.07 -4.65 -2.74
N ILE A 46 37.90 -3.84 -3.41
CA ILE A 46 38.10 -2.43 -3.06
C ILE A 46 36.78 -1.66 -3.13
N PHE A 47 36.02 -1.85 -4.21
CA PHE A 47 34.72 -1.21 -4.40
C PHE A 47 33.68 -1.63 -3.35
N SER A 48 33.79 -2.84 -2.78
CA SER A 48 32.90 -3.30 -1.72
C SER A 48 33.00 -2.50 -0.41
N TYR A 49 34.11 -1.78 -0.21
CA TYR A 49 34.30 -0.89 0.94
C TYR A 49 33.81 0.54 0.69
N LEU A 50 33.43 0.88 -0.55
CA LEU A 50 32.99 2.22 -0.90
C LEU A 50 31.51 2.44 -0.58
N SER A 51 31.17 3.69 -0.27
CA SER A 51 29.78 4.12 -0.14
C SER A 51 29.10 4.18 -1.52
N TRP A 52 27.77 4.19 -1.55
CA TRP A 52 27.02 4.33 -2.81
C TRP A 52 27.31 5.67 -3.51
N THR A 53 27.64 6.74 -2.78
CA THR A 53 28.04 8.04 -3.36
C THR A 53 29.38 7.94 -4.07
N ASP A 54 30.33 7.24 -3.46
CA ASP A 54 31.66 7.05 -4.04
C ASP A 54 31.58 6.11 -5.25
N LEU A 55 30.79 5.03 -5.17
CA LEU A 55 30.53 4.14 -6.31
C LEU A 55 29.89 4.86 -7.50
N CYS A 56 29.05 5.86 -7.26
CA CYS A 56 28.49 6.71 -8.32
C CYS A 56 29.53 7.69 -8.86
N SER A 57 30.41 8.23 -8.02
CA SER A 57 31.45 9.17 -8.44
C SER A 57 32.49 8.48 -9.34
N ILE A 58 32.90 7.26 -8.99
CA ILE A 58 33.90 6.51 -9.75
C ILE A 58 33.43 6.05 -11.14
N GLN A 59 32.11 6.02 -11.39
CA GLN A 59 31.54 5.73 -12.71
C GLN A 59 31.99 6.73 -13.78
N SER A 60 32.40 7.94 -13.37
CA SER A 60 32.86 9.00 -14.28
C SER A 60 34.36 8.90 -14.64
N ILE A 61 35.13 8.03 -13.97
CA ILE A 61 36.60 8.00 -14.11
C ILE A 61 37.02 7.35 -15.43
N ASN A 62 36.57 6.12 -15.71
CA ASN A 62 36.81 5.43 -16.97
C ASN A 62 35.75 4.34 -17.26
N ARG A 63 35.80 3.76 -18.46
CA ARG A 63 34.85 2.70 -18.89
C ARG A 63 34.96 1.41 -18.07
N ASN A 64 36.15 1.04 -17.58
CA ASN A 64 36.35 -0.18 -16.80
C ASN A 64 35.74 -0.04 -15.40
N TRP A 65 36.00 1.06 -14.71
CA TRP A 65 35.44 1.41 -13.40
C TRP A 65 33.94 1.62 -13.51
N TYR A 66 33.44 2.22 -14.61
CA TYR A 66 32.01 2.25 -14.90
C TYR A 66 31.42 0.83 -14.93
N ARG A 67 32.02 -0.10 -15.69
CA ARG A 67 31.55 -1.49 -15.76
C ARG A 67 31.61 -2.21 -14.41
N LEU A 68 32.73 -2.10 -13.68
CA LEU A 68 32.94 -2.80 -12.40
C LEU A 68 32.08 -2.22 -11.27
N SER A 69 31.87 -0.90 -11.23
CA SER A 69 30.99 -0.26 -10.24
C SER A 69 29.50 -0.56 -10.46
N LEU A 70 29.13 -1.07 -11.63
CA LEU A 70 27.79 -1.58 -11.93
C LEU A 70 27.60 -3.05 -11.57
N ASP A 71 28.61 -3.70 -10.97
CA ASP A 71 28.48 -5.09 -10.58
C ASP A 71 27.29 -5.31 -9.63
N ASN A 72 26.48 -6.32 -9.95
CA ASN A 72 25.20 -6.54 -9.30
C ASN A 72 25.36 -7.01 -7.84
N GLN A 73 26.47 -7.70 -7.50
CA GLN A 73 26.73 -8.17 -6.14
C GLN A 73 27.17 -7.03 -5.22
N LEU A 74 27.91 -6.04 -5.73
CA LEU A 74 28.21 -4.80 -5.00
C LEU A 74 26.93 -4.06 -4.60
N TRP A 75 26.01 -3.86 -5.55
CA TRP A 75 24.74 -3.21 -5.24
C TRP A 75 23.84 -4.06 -4.35
N LYS A 76 23.90 -5.38 -4.46
CA LYS A 76 23.19 -6.29 -3.55
C LYS A 76 23.69 -6.14 -2.11
N SER A 77 25.00 -6.14 -1.88
CA SER A 77 25.57 -6.03 -0.54
C SER A 77 25.24 -4.67 0.08
N LEU A 78 25.37 -3.58 -0.69
CA LEU A 78 24.97 -2.23 -0.27
C LEU A 78 23.49 -2.14 0.05
N TYR A 79 22.64 -2.68 -0.84
CA TYR A 79 21.20 -2.70 -0.62
C TYR A 79 20.83 -3.47 0.65
N LEU A 80 21.43 -4.65 0.87
CA LEU A 80 21.16 -5.46 2.05
C LEU A 80 21.74 -4.82 3.33
N GLY A 81 22.85 -4.09 3.23
CA GLY A 81 23.41 -3.31 4.34
C GLY A 81 22.49 -2.15 4.75
N GLU A 82 22.00 -1.38 3.78
CA GLU A 82 21.18 -0.18 4.00
C GLU A 82 19.70 -0.48 4.27
N TYR A 83 19.14 -1.46 3.56
CA TYR A 83 17.70 -1.75 3.52
C TYR A 83 17.35 -3.21 3.87
N GLY A 84 18.34 -4.09 4.03
CA GLY A 84 18.13 -5.54 4.21
C GLY A 84 17.73 -5.96 5.62
N LYS A 85 17.84 -5.08 6.62
CA LYS A 85 17.18 -5.28 7.91
C LYS A 85 15.71 -4.90 7.73
N THR A 86 14.82 -5.88 7.79
CA THR A 86 13.36 -5.76 8.07
C THR A 86 12.34 -5.51 6.95
N ARG A 87 12.68 -5.52 5.66
CA ARG A 87 11.64 -5.56 4.61
C ARG A 87 11.12 -6.97 4.38
N LEU A 88 10.31 -7.47 5.34
CA LEU A 88 9.41 -8.58 5.08
C LEU A 88 8.34 -8.07 4.11
N ARG A 89 8.62 -8.19 2.81
CA ARG A 89 7.60 -8.02 1.77
C ARG A 89 6.60 -9.15 1.93
N GLY A 90 5.37 -8.77 2.27
CA GLY A 90 4.27 -9.61 2.71
C GLY A 90 2.96 -8.99 2.23
N VAL A 91 2.72 -9.14 0.93
CA VAL A 91 1.44 -9.36 0.23
C VAL A 91 0.18 -8.81 0.92
N ARG A 92 -0.05 -7.50 0.80
CA ARG A 92 -1.42 -7.03 0.56
C ARG A 92 -1.64 -7.02 -0.95
N GLY A 93 -2.01 -8.19 -1.47
CA GLY A 93 -2.39 -8.42 -2.86
C GLY A 93 -1.44 -7.85 -3.91
N TYR A 94 -0.40 -8.58 -4.28
CA TYR A 94 0.19 -8.44 -5.61
C TYR A 94 0.78 -9.78 -6.05
N LEU A 95 0.40 -10.17 -7.25
CA LEU A 95 0.85 -11.36 -7.97
C LEU A 95 2.38 -11.52 -7.89
N GLY A 96 2.80 -12.79 -7.83
CA GLY A 96 4.09 -13.19 -8.38
C GLY A 96 4.23 -12.57 -9.76
N ARG A 97 5.32 -11.82 -9.95
CA ARG A 97 5.62 -11.12 -11.20
C ARG A 97 5.46 -12.09 -12.37
N THR A 98 4.84 -11.64 -13.47
CA THR A 98 4.82 -12.37 -14.75
C THR A 98 6.21 -12.61 -15.35
N ASP A 99 7.26 -12.12 -14.68
CA ASP A 99 8.69 -12.35 -14.91
C ASP A 99 9.27 -13.52 -14.08
N GLY A 100 8.43 -14.43 -13.57
CA GLY A 100 8.87 -15.61 -12.80
C GLY A 100 9.48 -15.30 -11.43
N ARG A 101 9.21 -14.12 -10.86
CA ARG A 101 9.76 -13.69 -9.55
C ARG A 101 8.70 -13.71 -8.46
N GLU A 102 8.65 -14.81 -7.72
CA GLU A 102 7.94 -14.91 -6.45
C GLU A 102 8.63 -14.02 -5.39
N VAL A 103 7.86 -13.21 -4.66
CA VAL A 103 8.33 -12.58 -3.43
C VAL A 103 7.92 -13.48 -2.28
N LYS A 104 8.67 -14.57 -2.09
CA LYS A 104 8.61 -15.36 -0.86
C LYS A 104 9.20 -14.52 0.27
N PRO A 105 8.60 -14.50 1.48
CA PRO A 105 9.33 -14.09 2.67
C PRO A 105 10.54 -15.02 2.78
N LEU A 106 11.75 -14.47 2.73
CA LEU A 106 13.00 -15.21 2.74
C LEU A 106 12.94 -16.35 3.78
N PRO A 107 12.95 -17.63 3.37
CA PRO A 107 13.41 -18.68 4.25
C PRO A 107 14.90 -18.44 4.43
N GLY A 108 15.34 -18.35 5.68
CA GLY A 108 16.75 -18.35 5.99
C GLY A 108 17.42 -19.56 5.33
N ARG A 109 18.49 -19.28 4.58
CA ARG A 109 19.48 -20.23 4.03
C ARG A 109 19.12 -20.88 2.68
N ALA A 110 19.95 -20.51 1.70
CA ALA A 110 20.43 -21.29 0.54
C ALA A 110 19.65 -21.26 -0.81
N LYS A 111 20.34 -20.66 -1.78
CA LYS A 111 20.60 -21.08 -3.17
C LYS A 111 19.46 -21.05 -4.21
N THR A 112 19.59 -20.11 -5.15
CA THR A 112 19.46 -20.34 -6.60
C THR A 112 20.27 -19.28 -7.37
N HIS A 113 21.40 -19.68 -7.96
CA HIS A 113 22.31 -18.82 -8.73
C HIS A 113 21.70 -18.21 -10.01
N HIS A 114 20.45 -18.55 -10.37
CA HIS A 114 19.76 -18.01 -11.55
C HIS A 114 18.79 -16.85 -11.26
N GLU A 115 18.34 -16.65 -10.01
CA GLU A 115 17.43 -15.55 -9.66
C GLU A 115 18.15 -14.22 -9.42
N ASP A 116 19.44 -14.29 -9.05
CA ASP A 116 20.28 -13.12 -8.78
C ASP A 116 20.65 -12.35 -10.07
N THR A 117 20.62 -13.00 -11.24
CA THR A 117 20.94 -12.36 -12.54
C THR A 117 19.79 -11.46 -13.03
N ILE A 118 18.56 -11.66 -12.55
CA ILE A 118 17.37 -10.95 -13.05
C ILE A 118 17.09 -9.68 -12.21
N ARG A 119 17.56 -9.60 -10.97
CA ARG A 119 17.33 -8.44 -10.06
C ARG A 119 18.44 -7.41 -10.21
N ASP A 120 18.12 -6.28 -10.85
CA ASP A 120 18.97 -5.09 -10.87
C ASP A 120 18.97 -4.43 -9.47
N TRP A 121 20.01 -4.71 -8.68
CA TRP A 121 20.12 -4.19 -7.32
C TRP A 121 20.42 -2.69 -7.28
N LYS A 122 21.05 -2.13 -8.31
CA LYS A 122 21.26 -0.68 -8.42
C LYS A 122 19.93 0.03 -8.60
N TRP A 123 19.04 -0.49 -9.45
CA TRP A 123 17.69 0.00 -9.60
C TRP A 123 16.87 -0.13 -8.30
N MET A 124 16.97 -1.27 -7.61
CA MET A 124 16.31 -1.48 -6.30
C MET A 124 16.78 -0.48 -5.24
N PHE A 125 18.08 -0.18 -5.22
CA PHE A 125 18.67 0.82 -4.34
C PHE A 125 18.15 2.21 -4.68
N ARG A 126 18.17 2.60 -5.96
CA ARG A 126 17.66 3.91 -6.42
C ARG A 126 16.21 4.12 -6.01
N ILE A 127 15.34 3.16 -6.30
CA ILE A 127 13.93 3.24 -5.92
C ILE A 127 13.78 3.32 -4.40
N SER A 128 14.52 2.53 -3.63
CA SER A 128 14.44 2.59 -2.16
C SER A 128 14.91 3.91 -1.59
N SER A 129 15.90 4.55 -2.22
CA SER A 129 16.36 5.89 -1.88
C SER A 129 15.31 6.95 -2.24
N ASN A 130 14.70 6.85 -3.43
CA ASN A 130 13.62 7.72 -3.87
C ASN A 130 12.42 7.65 -2.89
N TRP A 131 12.03 6.44 -2.45
CA TRP A 131 11.02 6.26 -1.41
C TRP A 131 11.42 6.87 -0.06
N ARG A 132 12.68 6.68 0.37
CA ARG A 132 13.20 7.21 1.65
C ARG A 132 13.25 8.75 1.65
N THR A 133 13.41 9.37 0.49
CA THR A 133 13.54 10.83 0.34
C THR A 133 12.26 11.51 -0.17
N GLY A 134 11.25 10.74 -0.57
CA GLY A 134 10.02 11.25 -1.18
C GLY A 134 10.17 11.71 -2.64
N ARG A 135 11.33 11.45 -3.27
CA ARG A 135 11.59 11.87 -4.66
C ARG A 135 10.78 11.04 -5.64
N CYS A 136 9.87 11.66 -6.37
CA CYS A 136 9.05 11.03 -7.39
C CYS A 136 8.79 11.96 -8.58
N SER A 137 8.34 11.38 -9.70
CA SER A 137 7.74 12.12 -10.82
C SER A 137 6.21 12.05 -10.70
N LEU A 138 5.53 13.15 -11.01
CA LEU A 138 4.08 13.28 -10.91
C LEU A 138 3.43 13.26 -12.29
N ASN A 139 2.47 12.37 -12.49
CA ASN A 139 1.63 12.29 -13.69
C ASN A 139 0.16 12.31 -13.29
N SER A 140 -0.60 13.30 -13.74
CA SER A 140 -2.05 13.32 -13.56
C SER A 140 -2.73 12.49 -14.64
N LEU A 141 -3.60 11.55 -14.25
CA LEU A 141 -4.50 10.90 -15.18
C LEU A 141 -5.57 11.90 -15.60
N ALA A 142 -5.83 12.01 -16.90
CA ALA A 142 -6.96 12.79 -17.39
C ALA A 142 -8.25 12.28 -16.74
N SER A 143 -8.93 13.14 -15.98
CA SER A 143 -10.31 12.89 -15.58
C SER A 143 -11.16 12.78 -16.84
N PRO A 144 -12.18 11.90 -16.87
CA PRO A 144 -13.12 11.94 -17.98
C PRO A 144 -13.71 13.35 -18.07
N PRO A 145 -13.89 13.90 -19.29
CA PRO A 145 -14.64 15.13 -19.46
C PRO A 145 -16.06 14.84 -18.96
N THR A 146 -16.44 15.43 -17.83
CA THR A 146 -17.84 15.65 -17.52
C THR A 146 -18.43 16.41 -18.70
N SER A 147 -19.47 15.86 -19.31
CA SER A 147 -20.23 16.51 -20.39
C SER A 147 -20.54 17.96 -20.02
N PRO A 148 -20.45 18.92 -20.97
CA PRO A 148 -20.69 20.32 -20.68
C PRO A 148 -22.19 20.54 -20.54
N SER A 149 -22.68 20.74 -19.32
CA SER A 149 -24.04 21.24 -19.10
C SER A 149 -24.04 22.29 -18.01
N GLY A 150 -24.33 23.52 -18.41
CA GLY A 150 -24.89 24.55 -17.53
C GLY A 150 -23.88 25.61 -17.09
N SER A 151 -23.96 26.76 -17.74
CA SER A 151 -23.60 28.07 -17.22
C SER A 151 -23.58 28.15 -15.69
N ARG A 152 -22.53 28.76 -15.15
CA ARG A 152 -22.48 29.32 -13.79
C ARG A 152 -23.73 30.18 -13.54
N SER A 153 -24.75 29.57 -12.96
CA SER A 153 -25.89 30.22 -12.33
C SER A 153 -25.96 29.64 -10.92
N ARG A 154 -25.44 30.40 -9.96
CA ARG A 154 -25.62 30.16 -8.53
C ARG A 154 -27.13 30.30 -8.23
N SER A 155 -27.85 29.19 -8.21
CA SER A 155 -29.09 29.10 -7.43
C SER A 155 -28.73 28.69 -5.99
N PRO A 156 -29.28 29.34 -4.95
CA PRO A 156 -29.00 28.99 -3.56
C PRO A 156 -29.55 27.59 -3.27
N VAL A 157 -28.66 26.70 -2.88
CA VAL A 157 -28.92 25.29 -2.59
C VAL A 157 -29.69 25.16 -1.28
N SER A 158 -30.89 24.59 -1.38
CA SER A 158 -31.61 23.95 -0.27
C SER A 158 -30.72 22.88 0.38
N HIS A 159 -30.67 22.88 1.72
CA HIS A 159 -29.91 21.98 2.59
C HIS A 159 -29.58 20.59 1.99
N PRO A 160 -28.30 20.19 1.91
CA PRO A 160 -27.95 18.85 1.47
C PRO A 160 -28.38 17.82 2.54
N ASN A 161 -29.14 16.81 2.10
CA ASN A 161 -29.46 15.63 2.89
C ASN A 161 -28.16 14.98 3.39
N GLN A 162 -28.02 14.81 4.71
CA GLN A 162 -26.88 14.15 5.38
C GLN A 162 -26.72 12.65 5.01
N ASN A 163 -27.58 12.13 4.13
CA ASN A 163 -27.66 10.72 3.72
C ASN A 163 -27.20 10.47 2.26
N ALA A 164 -26.65 11.47 1.55
CA ALA A 164 -26.10 11.23 0.21
C ALA A 164 -24.80 10.40 0.29
N PRO A 165 -24.62 9.35 -0.52
CA PRO A 165 -23.40 8.53 -0.51
C PRO A 165 -22.18 9.40 -0.82
N ARG A 166 -21.14 9.26 0.00
CA ARG A 166 -19.87 9.98 -0.17
C ARG A 166 -19.33 9.71 -1.57
N ALA A 167 -19.34 10.73 -2.42
CA ALA A 167 -18.65 10.67 -3.71
C ALA A 167 -17.16 10.47 -3.43
N GLY A 168 -16.60 9.39 -3.95
CA GLY A 168 -15.19 9.06 -3.85
C GLY A 168 -14.73 8.37 -5.13
N THR A 169 -13.42 8.32 -5.33
CA THR A 169 -12.81 7.56 -6.40
C THR A 169 -12.10 6.38 -5.76
N HIS A 170 -12.52 5.15 -6.08
CA HIS A 170 -11.83 3.94 -5.67
C HIS A 170 -10.72 3.64 -6.66
N ALA A 171 -9.49 3.48 -6.18
CA ALA A 171 -8.34 3.06 -6.99
C ALA A 171 -7.82 1.71 -6.51
N VAL A 172 -7.46 0.83 -7.44
CA VAL A 172 -6.76 -0.43 -7.17
C VAL A 172 -5.68 -0.64 -8.23
N LEU A 173 -4.57 -1.24 -7.83
CA LEU A 173 -3.41 -1.53 -8.67
C LEU A 173 -3.36 -3.01 -9.05
N ALA A 174 -3.24 -3.32 -10.34
CA ALA A 174 -3.10 -4.68 -10.86
C ALA A 174 -1.96 -4.75 -11.90
N GLY A 175 -0.76 -5.15 -11.49
CA GLY A 175 0.42 -5.08 -12.35
C GLY A 175 0.74 -3.64 -12.76
N ASN A 176 0.73 -3.40 -14.07
CA ASN A 176 0.88 -2.10 -14.73
C ASN A 176 -0.47 -1.39 -14.99
N ILE A 177 -1.59 -2.01 -14.60
CA ILE A 177 -2.94 -1.48 -14.81
C ILE A 177 -3.40 -0.75 -13.56
N ILE A 178 -3.90 0.46 -13.78
CA ILE A 178 -4.55 1.28 -12.77
C ILE A 178 -6.05 1.14 -12.97
N ILE A 179 -6.72 0.56 -11.98
CA ILE A 179 -8.17 0.33 -12.01
C ILE A 179 -8.82 1.41 -11.17
N THR A 180 -9.67 2.23 -11.77
CA THR A 180 -10.38 3.31 -11.07
C THR A 180 -11.88 3.19 -11.26
N ALA A 181 -12.64 3.49 -10.21
CA ALA A 181 -14.09 3.49 -10.23
C ALA A 181 -14.62 4.67 -9.42
N PHE A 182 -15.70 5.28 -9.89
CA PHE A 182 -16.32 6.42 -9.21
C PHE A 182 -17.54 5.97 -8.40
N SER A 183 -17.68 6.49 -7.19
CA SER A 183 -18.82 6.20 -6.31
C SER A 183 -20.06 7.04 -6.63
N HIS A 184 -19.99 7.93 -7.62
CA HIS A 184 -21.13 8.75 -8.03
C HIS A 184 -22.29 7.86 -8.53
N PRO A 185 -23.51 8.03 -8.00
CA PRO A 185 -24.68 7.29 -8.48
C PRO A 185 -24.90 7.55 -9.97
N SER A 186 -24.87 6.49 -10.77
CA SER A 186 -25.07 6.54 -12.22
C SER A 186 -26.01 5.41 -12.67
N SER A 187 -26.71 5.61 -13.79
CA SER A 187 -27.48 4.55 -14.44
C SER A 187 -26.58 3.45 -15.01
N SER A 188 -25.34 3.78 -15.33
CA SER A 188 -24.31 2.89 -15.84
C SER A 188 -22.98 3.22 -15.18
N PRO A 189 -22.70 2.71 -13.97
CA PRO A 189 -21.41 2.93 -13.34
C PRO A 189 -20.33 2.21 -14.15
N GLU A 190 -19.14 2.83 -14.22
CA GLU A 190 -18.05 2.37 -15.06
C GLU A 190 -16.77 2.16 -14.23
N ILE A 191 -16.00 1.17 -14.66
CA ILE A 191 -14.63 0.92 -14.19
C ILE A 191 -13.69 1.32 -15.33
N LEU A 192 -12.75 2.20 -15.04
CA LEU A 192 -11.70 2.61 -15.95
C LEU A 192 -10.45 1.76 -15.69
N LEU A 193 -10.00 1.08 -16.72
CA LEU A 193 -8.75 0.35 -16.75
C LEU A 193 -7.73 1.20 -17.51
N ASN A 194 -6.77 1.77 -16.79
CA ASN A 194 -5.75 2.61 -17.40
C ASN A 194 -4.40 1.88 -17.46
N THR A 195 -3.88 1.76 -18.68
CA THR A 195 -2.51 1.34 -18.96
C THR A 195 -1.72 2.54 -19.50
N PRO A 196 -0.38 2.50 -19.50
CA PRO A 196 0.41 3.61 -20.07
C PRO A 196 0.05 3.98 -21.52
N SER A 197 -0.54 3.05 -22.29
CA SER A 197 -0.89 3.22 -23.70
C SER A 197 -2.39 3.38 -23.97
N VAL A 198 -3.26 2.75 -23.16
CA VAL A 198 -4.69 2.61 -23.46
C VAL A 198 -5.55 2.79 -22.20
N ILE A 199 -6.67 3.52 -22.36
CA ILE A 199 -7.75 3.58 -21.38
C ILE A 199 -8.93 2.77 -21.92
N HIS A 200 -9.37 1.78 -21.15
CA HIS A 200 -10.55 0.97 -21.47
C HIS A 200 -11.63 1.12 -20.39
N ARG A 201 -12.90 1.05 -20.78
CA ARG A 201 -14.05 1.24 -19.88
C ARG A 201 -14.89 -0.03 -19.83
N ILE A 202 -15.12 -0.52 -18.61
CA ILE A 202 -16.01 -1.65 -18.35
C ILE A 202 -17.27 -1.12 -17.68
N GLN A 203 -18.43 -1.43 -18.24
CA GLN A 203 -19.71 -1.05 -17.67
C GLN A 203 -20.19 -2.07 -16.62
N CYS A 204 -20.74 -1.57 -15.52
CA CYS A 204 -21.24 -2.36 -14.39
C CYS A 204 -22.73 -2.06 -14.12
N PRO A 205 -23.64 -2.30 -15.09
CA PRO A 205 -25.04 -1.97 -14.91
C PRO A 205 -25.68 -2.78 -13.76
N SER A 206 -26.57 -2.13 -13.01
CA SER A 206 -27.41 -2.81 -12.01
C SER A 206 -28.44 -3.69 -12.70
N SER A 207 -28.63 -4.91 -12.20
CA SER A 207 -29.63 -5.85 -12.70
C SER A 207 -31.05 -5.48 -12.24
N LYS A 208 -31.18 -4.64 -11.21
CA LYS A 208 -32.45 -4.30 -10.55
C LYS A 208 -33.19 -3.06 -11.11
N GLY A 209 -32.70 -2.41 -12.15
CA GLY A 209 -33.43 -1.36 -12.89
C GLY A 209 -33.59 0.01 -12.20
N SER A 210 -33.61 1.04 -13.06
CA SER A 210 -33.82 2.51 -12.93
C SER A 210 -33.13 3.34 -11.84
N ASN A 211 -32.83 2.82 -10.65
CA ASN A 211 -32.20 3.65 -9.62
C ASN A 211 -30.71 3.81 -9.88
N PRO A 212 -30.17 5.04 -9.81
CA PRO A 212 -28.75 5.27 -10.01
C PRO A 212 -27.96 4.58 -8.89
N VAL A 213 -26.98 3.78 -9.28
CA VAL A 213 -26.09 3.02 -8.39
C VAL A 213 -24.66 3.50 -8.53
N GLY A 214 -23.92 3.52 -7.43
CA GLY A 214 -22.49 3.83 -7.40
C GLY A 214 -21.67 2.59 -7.07
N ILE A 215 -20.41 2.56 -7.48
CA ILE A 215 -19.46 1.53 -7.03
C ILE A 215 -19.00 1.89 -5.61
N THR A 216 -19.11 0.95 -4.67
CA THR A 216 -18.80 1.18 -3.25
C THR A 216 -17.49 0.53 -2.80
N ALA A 217 -17.05 -0.51 -3.50
CA ALA A 217 -15.79 -1.19 -3.23
C ALA A 217 -15.31 -1.95 -4.48
N LEU A 218 -13.99 -2.19 -4.52
CA LEU A 218 -13.31 -3.03 -5.50
C LEU A 218 -12.42 -4.03 -4.76
N ALA A 219 -12.30 -5.25 -5.26
CA ALA A 219 -11.38 -6.26 -4.73
C ALA A 219 -10.72 -7.05 -5.86
N LEU A 220 -9.39 -7.14 -5.83
CA LEU A 220 -8.62 -8.00 -6.73
C LEU A 220 -8.42 -9.38 -6.13
N ASP A 221 -8.33 -10.38 -7.01
CA ASP A 221 -7.95 -11.73 -6.63
C ASP A 221 -6.48 -11.80 -6.21
N GLN A 222 -6.28 -12.28 -4.99
CA GLN A 222 -4.97 -12.46 -4.38
C GLN A 222 -4.43 -13.89 -4.55
N SER A 223 -5.20 -14.79 -5.18
CA SER A 223 -4.74 -16.15 -5.47
C SER A 223 -3.70 -16.18 -6.61
N PRO A 224 -2.85 -17.22 -6.69
CA PRO A 224 -1.96 -17.41 -7.82
C PRO A 224 -2.78 -17.46 -9.13
N PRO A 225 -2.45 -16.63 -10.13
CA PRO A 225 -3.23 -16.56 -11.36
C PRO A 225 -3.18 -17.90 -12.10
N THR A 226 -4.33 -18.37 -12.57
CA THR A 226 -4.39 -19.56 -13.43
C THR A 226 -3.79 -19.27 -14.81
N ASP A 227 -3.93 -18.03 -15.28
CA ASP A 227 -3.33 -17.50 -16.51
C ASP A 227 -2.51 -16.26 -16.16
N PRO A 228 -1.20 -16.21 -16.48
CA PRO A 228 -0.34 -15.06 -16.17
C PRO A 228 -0.83 -13.74 -16.78
N HIS A 229 -1.67 -13.77 -17.80
CA HIS A 229 -2.18 -12.57 -18.47
C HIS A 229 -3.56 -12.14 -17.97
N CYS A 230 -4.23 -12.92 -17.13
CA CYS A 230 -5.57 -12.61 -16.66
C CYS A 230 -5.65 -12.48 -15.14
N ILE A 231 -6.33 -11.45 -14.66
CA ILE A 231 -6.61 -11.23 -13.23
C ILE A 231 -8.10 -11.10 -13.00
N ARG A 232 -8.59 -11.63 -11.88
CA ARG A 232 -10.00 -11.46 -11.50
C ARG A 232 -10.17 -10.20 -10.65
N LEU A 233 -11.16 -9.39 -11.01
CA LEU A 233 -11.59 -8.19 -10.26
C LEU A 233 -13.04 -8.36 -9.85
N ILE A 234 -13.40 -7.93 -8.64
CA ILE A 234 -14.78 -7.87 -8.18
C ILE A 234 -15.15 -6.41 -7.92
N SER A 235 -16.30 -5.99 -8.45
CA SER A 235 -16.90 -4.69 -8.17
C SER A 235 -18.19 -4.83 -7.37
N PHE A 236 -18.36 -3.99 -6.36
CA PHE A 236 -19.55 -3.95 -5.52
C PHE A 236 -20.35 -2.68 -5.80
N LEU A 237 -21.65 -2.84 -6.00
CA LEU A 237 -22.59 -1.74 -6.23
C LEU A 237 -23.30 -1.35 -4.93
N SER A 238 -23.77 -0.11 -4.86
CA SER A 238 -24.57 0.40 -3.75
C SER A 238 -25.94 -0.26 -3.60
N SER A 239 -26.37 -1.10 -4.55
CA SER A 239 -27.54 -1.98 -4.43
C SER A 239 -27.25 -3.27 -3.66
N GLY A 240 -25.99 -3.57 -3.37
CA GLY A 240 -25.50 -4.82 -2.80
C GLY A 240 -25.23 -5.92 -3.84
N GLU A 241 -25.41 -5.63 -5.14
CA GLU A 241 -24.96 -6.50 -6.22
C GLU A 241 -23.44 -6.47 -6.33
N PHE A 242 -22.84 -7.58 -6.76
CA PHE A 242 -21.44 -7.58 -7.15
C PHE A 242 -21.20 -8.41 -8.40
N THR A 243 -20.19 -8.01 -9.16
CA THR A 243 -19.82 -8.63 -10.44
C THR A 243 -18.34 -8.96 -10.44
N VAL A 244 -18.01 -10.17 -10.90
CA VAL A 244 -16.64 -10.65 -11.10
C VAL A 244 -16.28 -10.49 -12.58
N PHE A 245 -15.17 -9.83 -12.83
CA PHE A 245 -14.58 -9.61 -14.15
C PHE A 245 -13.27 -10.38 -14.27
N LEU A 246 -12.95 -10.82 -15.47
CA LEU A 246 -11.64 -11.29 -15.87
C LEU A 246 -10.99 -10.18 -16.70
N ILE A 247 -9.92 -9.60 -16.19
CA ILE A 247 -9.18 -8.52 -16.83
C ILE A 247 -7.95 -9.10 -17.50
N ASN A 248 -7.81 -8.87 -18.81
CA ASN A 248 -6.62 -9.24 -19.56
C ASN A 248 -5.60 -8.10 -19.51
N HIS A 249 -4.37 -8.43 -19.10
CA HIS A 249 -3.26 -7.49 -18.93
C HIS A 249 -2.59 -7.05 -20.24
N GLN A 250 -2.61 -7.89 -21.27
CA GLN A 250 -2.00 -7.58 -22.56
C GLN A 250 -2.95 -6.76 -23.42
N ASP A 251 -4.22 -7.18 -23.46
CA ASP A 251 -5.27 -6.52 -24.21
C ASP A 251 -6.47 -6.26 -23.31
N VAL A 252 -6.48 -5.06 -22.74
CA VAL A 252 -7.51 -4.63 -21.79
C VAL A 252 -8.90 -4.67 -22.43
N SER A 253 -9.02 -4.57 -23.75
CA SER A 253 -10.30 -4.63 -24.46
C SER A 253 -10.94 -6.02 -24.46
N GLN A 254 -10.15 -7.07 -24.22
CA GLN A 254 -10.64 -8.46 -24.09
C GLN A 254 -11.10 -8.80 -22.66
N SER A 255 -11.19 -7.80 -21.78
CA SER A 255 -11.70 -8.00 -20.43
C SER A 255 -13.19 -8.39 -20.47
N THR A 256 -13.56 -9.44 -19.75
CA THR A 256 -14.89 -10.03 -19.80
C THR A 256 -15.54 -10.08 -18.42
N ARG A 257 -16.87 -10.08 -18.39
CA ARG A 257 -17.66 -10.34 -17.18
C ARG A 257 -17.83 -11.86 -17.01
N LEU A 258 -17.37 -12.40 -15.89
CA LEU A 258 -17.47 -13.83 -15.60
C LEU A 258 -18.81 -14.21 -14.97
N MET A 259 -19.20 -13.50 -13.91
CA MET A 259 -20.39 -13.83 -13.12
C MET A 259 -20.87 -12.62 -12.33
N SER A 260 -22.14 -12.60 -11.98
CA SER A 260 -22.71 -11.61 -11.07
C SER A 260 -23.58 -12.25 -10.03
N TRP A 261 -23.58 -11.65 -8.86
CA TRP A 261 -24.46 -12.02 -7.77
C TRP A 261 -25.43 -10.89 -7.47
N VAL A 262 -26.69 -11.26 -7.37
CA VAL A 262 -27.79 -10.35 -7.04
C VAL A 262 -28.41 -10.80 -5.72
N PRO A 263 -28.41 -9.95 -4.68
CA PRO A 263 -29.04 -10.30 -3.41
C PRO A 263 -30.55 -10.42 -3.60
N VAL A 264 -31.14 -11.49 -3.04
CA VAL A 264 -32.61 -11.69 -3.04
C VAL A 264 -33.32 -10.50 -2.38
N THR A 265 -32.83 -10.09 -1.21
CA THR A 265 -33.31 -8.90 -0.50
C THR A 265 -32.15 -7.96 -0.20
N GLN A 266 -32.38 -6.66 -0.39
CA GLN A 266 -31.43 -5.65 0.07
C GLN A 266 -31.55 -5.56 1.59
N SER A 267 -30.44 -5.80 2.28
CA SER A 267 -30.35 -5.77 3.74
C SER A 267 -29.08 -5.04 4.14
N SER A 268 -28.99 -4.63 5.41
CA SER A 268 -27.79 -4.01 5.97
C SER A 268 -26.55 -4.91 5.85
N ARG A 269 -26.74 -6.24 5.77
CA ARG A 269 -25.66 -7.20 5.50
C ARG A 269 -25.07 -7.07 4.08
N THR A 270 -25.93 -6.84 3.10
CA THR A 270 -25.55 -6.91 1.68
C THR A 270 -25.27 -5.55 1.07
N SER A 271 -25.69 -4.45 1.72
CA SER A 271 -25.63 -3.12 1.14
C SER A 271 -25.51 -2.02 2.21
N PRO A 272 -24.65 -1.01 2.01
CA PRO A 272 -23.53 -0.99 1.06
C PRO A 272 -22.33 -1.82 1.58
N ILE A 273 -21.56 -2.39 0.66
CA ILE A 273 -20.28 -3.06 0.98
C ILE A 273 -19.17 -2.01 0.97
N ILE A 274 -18.47 -1.85 2.09
CA ILE A 274 -17.41 -0.84 2.26
C ILE A 274 -16.02 -1.41 2.01
N GLN A 275 -15.82 -2.71 2.22
CA GLN A 275 -14.54 -3.40 2.01
C GLN A 275 -14.78 -4.84 1.57
N ALA A 276 -13.85 -5.36 0.78
CA ALA A 276 -13.83 -6.76 0.41
C ALA A 276 -12.39 -7.22 0.18
N VAL A 277 -12.14 -8.50 0.43
CA VAL A 277 -10.88 -9.18 0.11
C VAL A 277 -11.20 -10.50 -0.58
N TYR A 278 -10.45 -10.80 -1.64
CA TYR A 278 -10.73 -11.94 -2.50
C TYR A 278 -9.47 -12.76 -2.69
N HIS A 279 -9.58 -14.07 -2.45
CA HIS A 279 -8.57 -15.05 -2.79
C HIS A 279 -9.30 -16.27 -3.31
N HIS A 280 -9.30 -16.51 -4.63
CA HIS A 280 -10.09 -17.56 -5.23
C HIS A 280 -9.90 -18.92 -4.51
N PRO A 281 -10.99 -19.64 -4.15
CA PRO A 281 -12.41 -19.31 -4.38
C PRO A 281 -13.10 -18.54 -3.25
N LEU A 282 -12.41 -18.13 -2.18
CA LEU A 282 -12.98 -17.41 -1.03
C LEU A 282 -13.10 -15.90 -1.29
N LEU A 283 -14.31 -15.36 -1.13
CA LEU A 283 -14.58 -13.93 -1.05
C LEU A 283 -15.09 -13.58 0.35
N VAL A 284 -14.51 -12.54 0.95
CA VAL A 284 -14.99 -11.96 2.20
C VAL A 284 -15.38 -10.52 1.98
N THR A 285 -16.59 -10.16 2.37
CA THR A 285 -17.12 -8.78 2.27
C THR A 285 -17.44 -8.24 3.66
N LEU A 286 -17.29 -6.92 3.82
CA LEU A 286 -17.69 -6.20 5.03
C LEU A 286 -18.65 -5.07 4.66
N SER A 287 -19.84 -5.11 5.25
CA SER A 287 -20.86 -4.07 5.06
C SER A 287 -20.61 -2.84 5.95
N GLU A 288 -21.26 -1.72 5.61
CA GLU A 288 -21.20 -0.49 6.41
C GLU A 288 -21.70 -0.69 7.85
N SER A 289 -22.72 -1.53 8.04
CA SER A 289 -23.25 -1.94 9.35
C SER A 289 -22.43 -3.03 10.04
N PHE A 290 -21.21 -3.29 9.56
CA PHE A 290 -20.22 -4.16 10.18
C PHE A 290 -20.59 -5.66 10.19
N TYR A 291 -21.33 -6.12 9.17
CA TYR A 291 -21.50 -7.56 8.92
C TYR A 291 -20.38 -8.07 8.00
N LEU A 292 -19.66 -9.08 8.47
CA LEU A 292 -18.66 -9.80 7.71
C LEU A 292 -19.31 -11.03 7.07
N SER A 293 -19.37 -11.11 5.74
CA SER A 293 -19.98 -12.24 5.02
C SER A 293 -18.94 -13.00 4.22
N LEU A 294 -18.99 -14.33 4.31
CA LEU A 294 -18.14 -15.26 3.56
C LEU A 294 -18.92 -15.83 2.39
N TYR A 295 -18.29 -15.86 1.23
CA TYR A 295 -18.83 -16.42 -0.01
C TYR A 295 -17.82 -17.39 -0.62
N ASN A 296 -18.34 -18.50 -1.14
CA ASN A 296 -17.59 -19.46 -1.92
C ASN A 296 -17.95 -19.31 -3.40
N LEU A 297 -16.95 -19.02 -4.22
CA LEU A 297 -17.05 -18.79 -5.67
C LEU A 297 -16.59 -20.01 -6.49
N THR A 298 -16.73 -21.22 -5.95
CA THR A 298 -16.39 -22.46 -6.65
C THR A 298 -17.40 -22.79 -7.76
N SER A 299 -16.93 -23.43 -8.83
CA SER A 299 -17.77 -23.96 -9.92
C SER A 299 -18.70 -22.95 -10.59
N ASN A 300 -18.24 -21.71 -10.76
CA ASN A 300 -19.01 -20.60 -11.34
C ASN A 300 -20.32 -20.26 -10.62
N THR A 301 -20.51 -20.77 -9.39
CA THR A 301 -21.66 -20.44 -8.55
C THR A 301 -21.20 -19.63 -7.36
N ILE A 302 -22.04 -18.69 -6.94
CA ILE A 302 -21.75 -17.81 -5.82
C ILE A 302 -22.65 -18.25 -4.66
N THR A 303 -22.04 -18.88 -3.67
CA THR A 303 -22.75 -19.41 -2.50
C THR A 303 -22.34 -18.61 -1.27
N HIS A 304 -23.33 -18.07 -0.56
CA HIS A 304 -23.10 -17.45 0.75
C HIS A 304 -22.96 -18.58 1.79
N THR A 305 -21.90 -18.55 2.60
CA THR A 305 -21.61 -19.64 3.55
C THR A 305 -21.81 -19.24 5.01
N GLN A 306 -21.33 -18.06 5.41
CA GLN A 306 -21.40 -17.62 6.80
C GLN A 306 -21.51 -16.10 6.92
N THR A 307 -22.16 -15.61 7.96
CA THR A 307 -22.16 -14.18 8.33
C THR A 307 -21.73 -14.04 9.79
N LEU A 308 -20.84 -13.10 10.08
CA LEU A 308 -20.40 -12.73 11.42
C LEU A 308 -20.70 -11.24 11.67
N SER A 309 -20.99 -10.91 12.92
CA SER A 309 -21.26 -9.53 13.37
C SER A 309 -20.60 -9.26 14.72
N SER A 310 -20.27 -8.01 15.01
CA SER A 310 -19.70 -7.61 16.30
C SER A 310 -20.36 -6.33 16.81
N PHE A 311 -20.66 -6.30 18.11
CA PHE A 311 -21.22 -5.12 18.79
C PHE A 311 -20.15 -4.14 19.28
N THR A 312 -18.88 -4.54 19.27
CA THR A 312 -17.77 -3.75 19.83
C THR A 312 -16.73 -3.32 18.79
N SER A 313 -17.08 -3.48 17.51
CA SER A 313 -16.20 -3.21 16.38
C SER A 313 -16.89 -2.24 15.43
N PHE A 314 -16.18 -1.19 15.03
CA PHE A 314 -16.75 -0.08 14.28
C PHE A 314 -15.82 0.34 13.14
N PRO A 315 -16.36 0.94 12.06
CA PRO A 315 -15.55 1.58 11.04
C PRO A 315 -14.83 2.82 11.60
N PRO A 316 -13.72 3.27 10.98
CA PRO A 316 -13.05 2.66 9.84
C PRO A 316 -12.46 1.28 10.18
N SER A 317 -12.25 0.46 9.16
CA SER A 317 -11.71 -0.90 9.26
C SER A 317 -10.72 -1.19 8.14
N SER A 318 -10.01 -2.31 8.22
CA SER A 318 -9.21 -2.85 7.12
C SER A 318 -9.15 -4.37 7.19
N LEU A 319 -9.05 -4.99 6.01
CA LEU A 319 -9.02 -6.44 5.83
C LEU A 319 -7.76 -6.85 5.07
N VAL A 320 -7.13 -7.93 5.55
CA VAL A 320 -6.04 -8.63 4.86
C VAL A 320 -6.35 -10.12 4.86
N LEU A 321 -6.31 -10.73 3.68
CA LEU A 321 -6.54 -12.16 3.48
C LEU A 321 -5.24 -12.82 3.00
N SER A 322 -4.95 -14.00 3.53
CA SER A 322 -3.78 -14.79 3.15
C SER A 322 -4.14 -16.27 3.15
N SER A 323 -3.58 -17.04 2.23
CA SER A 323 -3.67 -18.51 2.28
C SER A 323 -2.49 -19.05 3.10
N THR A 324 -2.78 -19.83 4.13
CA THR A 324 -1.75 -20.47 4.97
C THR A 324 -1.40 -21.86 4.46
N SER A 325 -2.39 -22.56 3.91
CA SER A 325 -2.25 -23.84 3.22
C SER A 325 -3.43 -24.02 2.26
N PRO A 326 -3.38 -24.96 1.32
CA PRO A 326 -4.50 -25.21 0.40
C PRO A 326 -5.81 -25.43 1.17
N GLY A 327 -6.80 -24.58 0.93
CA GLY A 327 -8.09 -24.65 1.63
C GLY A 327 -8.11 -24.11 3.05
N MET A 328 -7.02 -23.53 3.58
CA MET A 328 -7.03 -22.75 4.82
C MET A 328 -6.63 -21.31 4.55
N TYR A 329 -7.44 -20.39 5.05
CA TYR A 329 -7.25 -18.96 4.90
C TYR A 329 -7.16 -18.30 6.26
N LYS A 330 -6.31 -17.29 6.34
CA LYS A 330 -6.18 -16.41 7.48
C LYS A 330 -6.64 -15.02 7.07
N LEU A 331 -7.70 -14.56 7.72
CA LEU A 331 -8.21 -13.20 7.62
C LEU A 331 -7.78 -12.41 8.85
N VAL A 332 -7.18 -11.24 8.65
CA VAL A 332 -6.91 -10.26 9.69
C VAL A 332 -7.78 -9.04 9.45
N LEU A 333 -8.60 -8.69 10.43
CA LEU A 333 -9.50 -7.54 10.44
C LEU A 333 -9.05 -6.58 11.52
N ALA A 334 -8.67 -5.35 11.15
CA ALA A 334 -8.40 -4.26 12.10
C ALA A 334 -9.54 -3.23 12.06
N TYR A 335 -9.89 -2.66 13.22
CA TYR A 335 -11.10 -1.84 13.36
C TYR A 335 -11.02 -0.90 14.56
N ALA A 336 -11.84 0.15 14.53
CA ALA A 336 -11.97 1.09 15.63
C ALA A 336 -12.80 0.50 16.78
N VAL A 337 -12.39 0.76 18.02
CA VAL A 337 -13.07 0.29 19.24
C VAL A 337 -13.31 1.48 20.16
N PRO A 338 -14.56 1.76 20.57
CA PRO A 338 -14.85 2.83 21.50
C PRO A 338 -14.35 2.48 22.89
N VAL A 339 -13.83 3.47 23.60
CA VAL A 339 -13.35 3.36 24.97
C VAL A 339 -13.92 4.51 25.79
N TYR A 340 -14.53 4.16 26.92
CA TYR A 340 -15.11 5.11 27.86
C TYR A 340 -14.04 6.04 28.48
N PRO A 341 -14.31 7.33 28.74
CA PRO A 341 -15.58 8.05 28.58
C PRO A 341 -15.83 8.60 27.18
N GLN A 342 -14.80 8.98 26.42
CA GLN A 342 -14.98 9.57 25.10
C GLN A 342 -13.73 9.50 24.23
N HIS A 343 -13.23 8.28 23.96
CA HIS A 343 -12.12 8.09 23.04
C HIS A 343 -12.25 6.80 22.24
N TRP A 344 -11.43 6.68 21.21
CA TRP A 344 -11.30 5.51 20.37
C TRP A 344 -9.94 4.87 20.57
N SER A 345 -9.93 3.55 20.43
CA SER A 345 -8.74 2.72 20.34
C SER A 345 -8.86 1.83 19.11
N ILE A 346 -7.94 0.90 18.96
CA ILE A 346 -7.88 -0.03 17.83
C ILE A 346 -7.93 -1.48 18.31
N GLY A 347 -8.70 -2.29 17.60
CA GLY A 347 -8.81 -3.72 17.77
C GLY A 347 -8.33 -4.46 16.51
N ALA A 348 -7.89 -5.70 16.70
CA ALA A 348 -7.58 -6.61 15.62
C ALA A 348 -8.14 -8.01 15.93
N THR A 349 -8.80 -8.61 14.95
CA THR A 349 -9.31 -9.98 15.00
C THR A 349 -8.68 -10.79 13.88
N GLU A 350 -8.20 -11.97 14.22
CA GLU A 350 -7.77 -12.99 13.28
C GLU A 350 -8.83 -14.08 13.21
N LEU A 351 -9.23 -14.44 11.99
CA LEU A 351 -10.11 -15.56 11.70
C LEU A 351 -9.36 -16.58 10.84
N ILE A 352 -9.41 -17.85 11.23
CA ILE A 352 -8.96 -18.96 10.39
C ILE A 352 -10.20 -19.59 9.76
N ILE A 353 -10.20 -19.65 8.42
CA ILE A 353 -11.31 -20.13 7.61
C ILE A 353 -10.85 -21.40 6.90
N SER A 354 -11.62 -22.49 7.02
CA SER A 354 -11.34 -23.74 6.28
C SER A 354 -12.34 -23.97 5.16
N SER A 355 -11.86 -24.67 4.13
CA SER A 355 -12.60 -25.08 2.94
C SER A 355 -12.99 -26.58 2.98
N SER A 356 -12.85 -27.24 4.14
CA SER A 356 -12.91 -28.70 4.24
C SER A 356 -14.28 -29.31 3.93
N SER A 357 -15.37 -28.63 4.27
CA SER A 357 -16.75 -29.08 4.03
C SER A 357 -17.65 -27.93 3.54
N SER A 358 -17.52 -26.77 4.17
CA SER A 358 -18.13 -25.50 3.78
C SER A 358 -17.17 -24.38 4.19
N MET A 359 -17.05 -23.30 3.41
CA MET A 359 -16.17 -22.17 3.75
C MET A 359 -16.65 -21.49 5.03
N THR A 360 -16.14 -21.92 6.18
CA THR A 360 -16.56 -21.46 7.51
C THR A 360 -15.36 -21.11 8.39
N VAL A 361 -15.58 -20.24 9.36
CA VAL A 361 -14.59 -19.84 10.36
C VAL A 361 -14.43 -20.95 11.40
N ASP A 362 -13.23 -21.52 11.49
CA ASP A 362 -12.86 -22.54 12.47
C ASP A 362 -12.47 -21.90 13.81
N THR A 363 -11.67 -20.83 13.76
CA THR A 363 -11.16 -20.16 14.96
C THR A 363 -11.17 -18.65 14.81
N SER A 364 -11.41 -17.97 15.93
CA SER A 364 -11.41 -16.50 16.03
C SER A 364 -10.59 -16.07 17.25
N ARG A 365 -9.63 -15.18 17.04
CA ARG A 365 -8.76 -14.63 18.09
C ARG A 365 -8.74 -13.11 17.99
N THR A 366 -9.03 -12.43 19.10
CA THR A 366 -9.16 -10.96 19.12
C THR A 366 -8.21 -10.36 20.14
N THR A 367 -7.66 -9.19 19.82
CA THR A 367 -6.84 -8.38 20.71
C THR A 367 -7.19 -6.90 20.53
N LYS A 368 -6.98 -6.10 21.58
CA LYS A 368 -7.21 -4.65 21.56
C LYS A 368 -5.96 -3.95 22.05
N ALA A 369 -5.68 -2.77 21.51
CA ALA A 369 -4.58 -1.95 21.99
C ALA A 369 -4.81 -1.56 23.46
N PHE A 370 -6.05 -1.18 23.79
CA PHE A 370 -6.47 -0.78 25.13
C PHE A 370 -7.14 -1.94 25.87
N ASP A 371 -6.40 -2.51 26.80
CA ASP A 371 -6.89 -3.49 27.77
C ASP A 371 -6.58 -2.94 29.17
N VAL A 372 -7.58 -2.38 29.85
CA VAL A 372 -7.41 -1.93 31.24
C VAL A 372 -7.37 -3.17 32.10
N PRO A 373 -6.24 -3.45 32.79
CA PRO A 373 -6.19 -4.64 33.63
C PRO A 373 -7.22 -4.51 34.74
N GLN A 374 -7.98 -5.57 34.98
CA GLN A 374 -8.94 -5.62 36.07
C GLN A 374 -8.21 -5.80 37.41
N GLY A 375 -8.66 -5.09 38.46
CA GLY A 375 -8.17 -5.24 39.83
C GLY A 375 -7.10 -4.23 40.25
N TRP A 376 -6.37 -4.54 41.32
CA TRP A 376 -5.35 -3.67 41.90
C TRP A 376 -4.07 -3.67 41.06
N LEU A 377 -3.66 -2.48 40.65
CA LEU A 377 -2.49 -2.26 39.81
C LEU A 377 -1.31 -1.77 40.65
N ASN A 378 -0.13 -2.32 40.41
CA ASN A 378 1.09 -1.74 40.93
C ASN A 378 1.43 -0.43 40.19
N GLU A 379 2.36 0.35 40.73
CA GLU A 379 2.73 1.65 40.19
C GLU A 379 3.22 1.57 38.73
N GLN A 380 3.97 0.53 38.38
CA GLN A 380 4.45 0.31 37.01
C GLN A 380 3.31 0.09 36.02
N LYS A 381 2.33 -0.76 36.35
CA LYS A 381 1.14 -0.98 35.52
C LYS A 381 0.29 0.29 35.44
N MET A 382 0.15 1.03 36.54
CA MET A 382 -0.54 2.33 36.54
C MET A 382 0.13 3.33 35.60
N LYS A 383 1.47 3.39 35.59
CA LYS A 383 2.22 4.26 34.67
C LYS A 383 1.97 3.87 33.21
N ALA A 384 2.02 2.58 32.88
CA ALA A 384 1.72 2.10 31.53
C ALA A 384 0.28 2.44 31.09
N VAL A 385 -0.70 2.28 31.99
CA VAL A 385 -2.10 2.68 31.74
C VAL A 385 -2.22 4.19 31.52
N ARG A 386 -1.51 5.01 32.30
CA ARG A 386 -1.48 6.47 32.11
C ARG A 386 -0.87 6.88 30.78
N GLU A 387 0.29 6.33 30.42
CA GLU A 387 0.93 6.58 29.12
C GLU A 387 0.00 6.20 27.96
N GLN A 388 -0.73 5.11 28.13
CA GLN A 388 -1.71 4.69 27.15
C GLN A 388 -2.92 5.63 27.07
N TRP A 389 -3.42 6.10 28.21
CA TRP A 389 -4.51 7.08 28.27
C TRP A 389 -4.14 8.41 27.63
N LEU A 390 -2.87 8.83 27.74
CA LEU A 390 -2.38 10.06 27.10
C LEU A 390 -2.37 9.98 25.57
N ARG A 391 -2.46 8.77 24.99
CA ARG A 391 -2.60 8.53 23.55
C ARG A 391 -4.06 8.43 23.11
N LYS A 392 -4.97 9.14 23.78
CA LYS A 392 -6.39 9.15 23.43
C LYS A 392 -6.63 9.70 22.02
N VAL A 393 -7.54 9.06 21.29
CA VAL A 393 -7.99 9.51 19.96
C VAL A 393 -9.46 9.91 20.07
N ALA A 394 -9.77 11.18 19.84
CA ALA A 394 -11.15 11.67 19.96
C ALA A 394 -12.04 11.16 18.81
N ARG A 395 -11.47 11.06 17.61
CA ARG A 395 -12.13 10.54 16.41
C ARG A 395 -11.12 9.81 15.54
N VAL A 396 -11.55 8.77 14.86
CA VAL A 396 -10.70 7.98 13.96
C VAL A 396 -10.96 8.42 12.52
N ALA A 397 -9.92 8.85 11.81
CA ALA A 397 -10.01 9.21 10.39
C ALA A 397 -10.00 7.96 9.51
N ASP A 398 -9.01 7.08 9.72
CA ASP A 398 -8.86 5.82 9.01
C ASP A 398 -8.05 4.82 9.85
N THR A 399 -8.15 3.53 9.51
CA THR A 399 -7.31 2.49 10.10
C THR A 399 -6.93 1.45 9.06
N GLN A 400 -5.69 0.97 9.13
CA GLN A 400 -5.15 0.02 8.17
C GLN A 400 -4.26 -1.02 8.86
N THR A 401 -4.17 -2.20 8.24
CA THR A 401 -3.31 -3.31 8.65
C THR A 401 -2.68 -3.98 7.44
N ASP A 402 -1.44 -4.45 7.58
CA ASP A 402 -0.81 -5.40 6.64
C ASP A 402 -0.73 -6.83 7.24
N GLY A 403 -1.36 -7.05 8.40
CA GLY A 403 -1.31 -8.31 9.14
C GLY A 403 -0.17 -8.39 10.18
N LYS A 404 0.81 -7.49 10.12
CA LYS A 404 1.91 -7.35 11.10
C LYS A 404 1.86 -6.01 11.83
N TRP A 405 1.63 -4.93 11.07
CA TRP A 405 1.51 -3.57 11.53
C TRP A 405 0.07 -3.13 11.45
N VAL A 406 -0.33 -2.31 12.41
CA VAL A 406 -1.66 -1.72 12.49
C VAL A 406 -1.49 -0.24 12.76
N VAL A 407 -2.11 0.60 11.94
CA VAL A 407 -2.04 2.07 12.05
C VAL A 407 -3.42 2.65 12.31
N LEU A 408 -3.47 3.60 13.22
CA LEU A 408 -4.65 4.39 13.57
C LEU A 408 -4.40 5.87 13.27
N ALA A 409 -5.12 6.44 12.30
CA ALA A 409 -5.12 7.89 12.08
C ALA A 409 -6.15 8.55 12.98
N SER A 410 -5.71 9.55 13.75
CA SER A 410 -6.64 10.47 14.41
C SER A 410 -7.24 11.43 13.40
N SER A 411 -8.54 11.70 13.50
CA SER A 411 -9.10 12.95 12.99
C SER A 411 -9.17 13.95 14.13
N ASP A 412 -8.93 15.22 13.80
CA ASP A 412 -9.17 16.27 14.77
C ASP A 412 -10.67 16.32 15.08
N PRO A 413 -11.04 16.54 16.36
CA PRO A 413 -12.39 16.97 16.65
C PRO A 413 -12.57 18.32 15.95
N LEU A 414 -13.42 18.36 14.92
CA LEU A 414 -14.12 19.60 14.57
C LEU A 414 -14.57 20.18 15.90
N CYS A 415 -14.04 21.34 16.31
CA CYS A 415 -14.35 21.93 17.60
C CYS A 415 -15.86 21.95 17.78
N SER A 416 -16.40 21.02 18.57
CA SER A 416 -17.76 21.12 19.05
C SER A 416 -17.80 22.43 19.81
N SER A 417 -18.67 23.33 19.35
CA SER A 417 -19.06 24.53 20.06
C SER A 417 -19.45 24.18 21.50
N GLN A 418 -18.50 24.26 22.44
CA GLN A 418 -18.85 24.74 23.76
C GLN A 418 -19.06 26.24 23.56
N GLN A 419 -20.32 26.60 23.30
CA GLN A 419 -20.78 27.96 23.50
C GLN A 419 -20.56 28.27 24.99
N SER A 420 -19.47 28.93 25.30
CA SER A 420 -19.47 29.84 26.44
C SER A 420 -20.32 31.04 26.01
N PRO A 421 -21.42 31.38 26.70
CA PRO A 421 -22.18 32.57 26.37
C PRO A 421 -21.36 33.78 26.84
N GLY A 422 -20.80 34.51 25.88
CA GLY A 422 -20.16 35.79 26.14
C GLY A 422 -18.70 35.82 25.73
N THR A 423 -18.45 36.15 24.46
CA THR A 423 -17.66 37.33 24.06
C THR A 423 -17.46 37.28 22.54
N THR A 424 -18.06 38.24 21.86
CA THR A 424 -17.81 38.57 20.46
C THR A 424 -16.38 39.08 20.30
N LYS A 425 -15.45 38.21 19.92
CA LYS A 425 -14.21 38.62 19.27
C LYS A 425 -14.04 37.79 18.00
N LEU A 426 -14.15 38.45 16.84
CA LEU A 426 -13.65 37.96 15.57
C LEU A 426 -12.15 37.68 15.74
N GLY A 427 -11.81 36.42 16.02
CA GLY A 427 -10.45 35.92 16.10
C GLY A 427 -10.24 34.93 14.97
N TYR A 428 -9.30 35.26 14.08
CA TYR A 428 -8.79 34.41 13.01
C TYR A 428 -8.58 32.98 13.53
N ARG A 429 -9.28 32.00 12.95
CA ARG A 429 -9.17 30.58 13.32
C ARG A 429 -8.17 29.93 12.35
N PRO A 430 -7.03 29.38 12.82
CA PRO A 430 -6.09 28.73 11.92
C PRO A 430 -6.78 27.55 11.23
N SER A 431 -6.59 27.43 9.92
CA SER A 431 -7.12 26.36 9.09
C SER A 431 -6.66 25.00 9.64
N ASN A 432 -7.58 24.14 10.08
CA ASN A 432 -7.29 22.77 10.55
C ASN A 432 -6.50 21.93 9.53
N LEU A 433 -6.50 22.35 8.25
CA LEU A 433 -5.73 21.75 7.16
C LEU A 433 -4.21 21.83 7.33
N ASN A 434 -3.72 22.69 8.24
CA ASN A 434 -2.30 22.87 8.54
C ASN A 434 -1.97 22.49 10.00
N SER A 435 -2.85 21.76 10.70
CA SER A 435 -2.54 21.21 12.02
C SER A 435 -1.79 19.88 11.88
N PRO A 436 -0.74 19.60 12.67
CA PRO A 436 -0.03 18.32 12.59
C PRO A 436 -0.98 17.18 13.01
N SER A 437 -1.21 16.23 12.11
CA SER A 437 -1.90 14.99 12.41
C SER A 437 -0.89 13.94 12.86
N SER A 438 -1.23 13.24 13.94
CA SER A 438 -0.41 12.16 14.47
C SER A 438 -1.07 10.81 14.20
N LEU A 439 -0.27 9.86 13.72
CA LEU A 439 -0.71 8.49 13.49
C LEU A 439 -0.10 7.58 14.54
N GLN A 440 -0.87 6.65 15.08
CA GLN A 440 -0.39 5.70 16.08
C GLN A 440 -0.05 4.38 15.40
N LEU A 441 1.19 3.90 15.58
CA LEU A 441 1.68 2.63 15.05
C LEU A 441 1.67 1.55 16.13
N TYR A 442 1.04 0.42 15.80
CA TYR A 442 0.97 -0.76 16.64
C TYR A 442 1.55 -1.97 15.93
N ARG A 443 2.20 -2.85 16.70
CA ARG A 443 2.67 -4.16 16.24
C ARG A 443 1.66 -5.21 16.65
N LEU A 444 1.15 -5.92 15.66
CA LEU A 444 0.25 -7.06 15.82
C LEU A 444 1.09 -8.34 15.90
N TYR A 445 0.98 -9.02 17.03
CA TYR A 445 1.55 -10.35 17.24
C TYR A 445 0.43 -11.38 17.30
N LEU A 446 0.40 -12.24 16.29
CA LEU A 446 -0.53 -13.37 16.20
C LEU A 446 0.27 -14.66 16.38
N PRO A 447 0.13 -15.35 17.52
CA PRO A 447 0.88 -16.56 17.76
C PRO A 447 0.47 -17.70 16.82
N SER A 448 1.38 -18.62 16.53
CA SER A 448 1.07 -19.78 15.69
C SER A 448 0.02 -20.67 16.36
N SER A 449 -0.80 -21.35 15.56
CA SER A 449 -1.80 -22.31 16.06
C SER A 449 -1.18 -23.47 16.86
N SER A 450 0.13 -23.71 16.70
CA SER A 450 0.92 -24.68 17.47
C SER A 450 1.27 -24.22 18.89
N SER A 451 1.00 -22.97 19.27
CA SER A 451 1.28 -22.41 20.61
C SER A 451 0.02 -21.77 21.22
N PRO A 452 -0.99 -22.59 21.58
CA PRO A 452 -2.31 -22.11 22.02
C PRO A 452 -2.30 -21.33 23.35
N SER A 453 -1.24 -21.43 24.15
CA SER A 453 -1.10 -20.70 25.42
C SER A 453 -0.76 -19.21 25.24
N SER A 454 -0.28 -18.82 24.06
CA SER A 454 0.04 -17.43 23.77
C SER A 454 -1.15 -16.70 23.18
N LEU A 455 -1.53 -15.58 23.80
CA LEU A 455 -2.63 -14.74 23.34
C LEU A 455 -2.15 -13.74 22.28
N PRO A 456 -3.03 -13.36 21.32
CA PRO A 456 -2.72 -12.28 20.39
C PRO A 456 -2.47 -10.97 21.15
N LYS A 457 -1.48 -10.20 20.70
CA LYS A 457 -1.08 -8.93 21.34
C LYS A 457 -1.02 -7.82 20.31
N LEU A 458 -1.51 -6.65 20.70
CA LEU A 458 -1.40 -5.42 19.93
C LEU A 458 -0.65 -4.38 20.74
N THR A 459 0.64 -4.21 20.46
CA THR A 459 1.52 -3.35 21.27
C THR A 459 1.80 -2.04 20.55
N PHE A 460 1.58 -0.91 21.24
CA PHE A 460 2.00 0.39 20.73
C PHE A 460 3.52 0.41 20.51
N VAL A 461 3.96 0.95 19.38
CA VAL A 461 5.38 1.07 19.05
C VAL A 461 5.82 2.52 19.06
N ARG A 462 5.16 3.39 18.28
CA ARG A 462 5.50 4.81 18.19
C ARG A 462 4.38 5.62 17.55
N THR A 463 4.51 6.93 17.64
CA THR A 463 3.70 7.88 16.87
C THR A 463 4.45 8.25 15.59
N LEU A 464 3.76 8.23 14.44
CA LEU A 464 4.28 8.73 13.18
C LEU A 464 3.91 10.20 13.07
N HIS A 465 4.92 11.03 12.83
CA HIS A 465 4.81 12.48 12.72
C HIS A 465 5.10 12.92 11.28
N GLY A 466 4.66 14.13 10.93
CA GLY A 466 4.94 14.78 9.65
C GLY A 466 3.67 15.19 8.89
N GLN A 467 2.65 14.34 8.91
CA GLN A 467 1.38 14.61 8.21
C GLN A 467 0.74 15.91 8.69
N MET A 468 0.45 16.81 7.74
CA MET A 468 -0.22 18.08 8.02
C MET A 468 -1.67 18.02 7.54
N GLY A 469 -2.58 18.42 8.40
CA GLY A 469 -4.03 18.40 8.19
C GLY A 469 -4.66 17.03 8.45
N PRO A 470 -6.01 16.96 8.41
CA PRO A 470 -6.74 15.72 8.63
C PRO A 470 -6.39 14.69 7.55
N VAL A 471 -6.29 13.42 7.97
CA VAL A 471 -6.08 12.30 7.06
C VAL A 471 -7.37 11.98 6.32
N SER A 472 -7.31 11.92 5.00
CA SER A 472 -8.42 11.51 4.12
C SER A 472 -8.40 10.00 3.87
N ALA A 473 -7.22 9.43 3.65
CA ALA A 473 -7.05 8.00 3.43
C ALA A 473 -5.67 7.50 3.88
N LEU A 474 -5.63 6.23 4.28
CA LEU A 474 -4.40 5.50 4.57
C LEU A 474 -4.33 4.21 3.76
N THR A 475 -3.11 3.77 3.49
CA THR A 475 -2.86 2.43 2.97
C THR A 475 -1.53 1.89 3.49
N LEU A 476 -1.52 0.59 3.80
CA LEU A 476 -0.38 -0.12 4.33
C LEU A 476 -0.09 -1.35 3.50
N ALA A 477 1.19 -1.58 3.25
CA ALA A 477 1.73 -2.80 2.65
C ALA A 477 3.23 -2.89 2.93
N ASP A 478 3.75 -4.10 3.14
CA ASP A 478 5.19 -4.41 3.22
C ASP A 478 5.97 -3.57 4.26
N GLY A 479 5.36 -3.29 5.42
CA GLY A 479 6.00 -2.44 6.43
C GLY A 479 6.14 -0.98 6.00
N ARG A 480 5.39 -0.53 4.99
CA ARG A 480 5.25 0.88 4.61
C ARG A 480 3.83 1.36 4.88
N CYS A 481 3.72 2.62 5.27
CA CYS A 481 2.47 3.34 5.42
C CYS A 481 2.49 4.55 4.49
N VAL A 482 1.41 4.77 3.74
CA VAL A 482 1.20 5.97 2.94
C VAL A 482 -0.08 6.65 3.43
N SER A 483 0.00 7.95 3.71
CA SER A 483 -1.16 8.78 4.02
C SER A 483 -1.44 9.80 2.94
N LEU A 484 -2.73 10.06 2.74
CA LEU A 484 -3.24 11.16 1.96
C LEU A 484 -4.00 12.12 2.89
N GLY A 485 -3.55 13.36 2.96
CA GLY A 485 -4.22 14.44 3.68
C GLY A 485 -5.34 15.06 2.85
N VAL A 486 -6.33 15.67 3.52
CA VAL A 486 -7.42 16.41 2.87
C VAL A 486 -6.90 17.61 2.04
N ASN A 487 -5.75 18.19 2.42
CA ASN A 487 -5.08 19.24 1.66
C ASN A 487 -4.35 18.73 0.40
N GLY A 488 -4.32 17.42 0.18
CA GLY A 488 -3.56 16.74 -0.88
C GLY A 488 -2.11 16.42 -0.51
N SER A 489 -1.69 16.65 0.74
CA SER A 489 -0.36 16.25 1.20
C SER A 489 -0.23 14.72 1.23
N ILE A 490 0.94 14.21 0.85
CA ILE A 490 1.23 12.78 0.88
C ILE A 490 2.52 12.54 1.66
N TRP A 491 2.41 11.65 2.63
CA TRP A 491 3.52 11.20 3.46
C TRP A 491 3.70 9.69 3.37
N VAL A 492 4.95 9.25 3.48
CA VAL A 492 5.31 7.84 3.51
C VAL A 492 6.17 7.56 4.72
N TRP A 493 5.94 6.44 5.40
CA TRP A 493 6.78 5.95 6.48
C TRP A 493 7.26 4.53 6.23
N ASP A 494 8.51 4.27 6.57
CA ASP A 494 9.06 2.93 6.81
C ASP A 494 8.76 2.58 8.27
N LEU A 495 7.86 1.62 8.50
CA LEU A 495 7.34 1.27 9.82
C LEU A 495 8.38 0.53 10.67
N GLU A 496 9.34 -0.13 10.03
CA GLU A 496 10.42 -0.84 10.72
C GLU A 496 11.55 0.13 11.08
N GLY A 497 12.01 0.90 10.08
CA GLY A 497 13.08 1.88 10.25
C GLY A 497 12.66 3.11 11.05
N GLY A 498 11.35 3.39 11.10
CA GLY A 498 10.79 4.56 11.77
C GLY A 498 11.09 5.89 11.05
N THR A 499 11.49 5.83 9.78
CA THR A 499 11.77 7.02 8.96
C THR A 499 10.52 7.44 8.19
N GLY A 500 10.28 8.74 8.07
CA GLY A 500 9.19 9.31 7.28
C GLY A 500 9.72 10.31 6.26
N ALA A 501 9.01 10.44 5.13
CA ALA A 501 9.31 11.43 4.10
C ALA A 501 8.02 12.04 3.54
N GLU A 502 8.08 13.33 3.28
CA GLU A 502 7.05 14.04 2.52
C GLU A 502 7.26 13.78 1.03
N VAL A 503 6.22 13.30 0.36
CA VAL A 503 6.23 13.04 -1.09
C VAL A 503 5.58 14.19 -1.85
N SER A 504 4.55 14.79 -1.25
CA SER A 504 3.81 15.91 -1.84
C SER A 504 3.39 16.84 -0.72
N SER A 505 3.73 18.12 -0.86
CA SER A 505 3.20 19.14 0.04
C SER A 505 1.72 19.39 -0.25
N GLY A 506 0.97 19.69 0.80
CA GLY A 506 -0.42 20.12 0.67
C GLY A 506 -0.48 21.50 0.01
N LYS A 507 -1.53 21.77 -0.77
CA LYS A 507 -1.76 23.13 -1.28
C LYS A 507 -2.22 24.00 -0.11
N SER A 508 -1.57 25.15 0.10
CA SER A 508 -2.10 26.20 0.98
C SER A 508 -3.39 26.71 0.34
N ILE A 509 -4.53 26.48 0.98
CA ILE A 509 -5.78 27.11 0.56
C ILE A 509 -5.70 28.56 1.03
N ASP A 510 -5.77 29.51 0.11
CA ASP A 510 -5.79 30.93 0.46
C ASP A 510 -7.02 31.25 1.32
N PRO A 511 -6.87 32.05 2.38
CA PRO A 511 -7.95 32.36 3.32
C PRO A 511 -9.16 33.03 2.67
N ASP A 512 -9.00 33.63 1.50
CA ASP A 512 -10.10 34.27 0.75
C ASP A 512 -11.03 33.26 0.05
N ASP A 513 -10.55 32.05 -0.27
CA ASP A 513 -11.37 30.95 -0.84
C ASP A 513 -12.10 30.14 0.26
N LEU A 514 -11.77 30.37 1.54
CA LEU A 514 -12.36 29.66 2.69
C LEU A 514 -13.78 30.11 3.06
N GLY A 515 -14.25 31.25 2.54
CA GLY A 515 -15.61 31.78 2.81
C GLY A 515 -16.75 30.88 2.30
N SER A 516 -16.44 29.84 1.52
CA SER A 516 -17.39 28.90 0.92
C SER A 516 -17.19 27.44 1.35
N LEU A 517 -16.18 27.12 2.17
CA LEU A 517 -15.79 25.75 2.51
C LEU A 517 -16.18 25.30 3.92
N ASP A 518 -16.96 26.11 4.64
CA ASP A 518 -17.69 25.61 5.81
C ASP A 518 -18.81 24.68 5.32
N VAL A 519 -18.70 23.39 5.67
CA VAL A 519 -19.71 22.33 5.45
C VAL A 519 -19.70 21.62 4.08
N CYS A 520 -18.54 21.36 3.47
CA CYS A 520 -18.43 20.25 2.52
C CYS A 520 -18.15 18.94 3.28
N PRO A 521 -18.96 17.88 3.17
CA PRO A 521 -18.61 16.57 3.72
C PRO A 521 -17.29 16.14 3.08
N LEU A 522 -16.25 16.00 3.91
CA LEU A 522 -14.90 15.58 3.54
C LEU A 522 -14.98 14.40 2.55
N ILE A 523 -14.68 14.65 1.28
CA ILE A 523 -14.62 13.60 0.26
C ILE A 523 -13.50 12.65 0.69
N LYS A 524 -13.85 11.38 0.94
CA LYS A 524 -12.86 10.37 1.29
C LYS A 524 -12.07 10.05 0.03
N GLY A 525 -10.79 10.40 0.03
CA GLY A 525 -9.87 10.04 -1.02
C GLY A 525 -9.55 8.54 -1.00
N SER A 526 -8.81 8.09 -2.00
CA SER A 526 -8.23 6.76 -2.06
C SER A 526 -6.74 6.89 -2.31
N VAL A 527 -5.96 6.07 -1.62
CA VAL A 527 -4.52 5.95 -1.87
C VAL A 527 -4.16 4.49 -1.95
N VAL A 528 -3.44 4.11 -3.00
CA VAL A 528 -2.88 2.78 -3.21
C VAL A 528 -1.46 2.91 -3.72
N PHE A 529 -0.60 1.93 -3.44
CA PHE A 529 0.78 1.97 -3.88
C PHE A 529 1.31 0.57 -4.14
N ASP A 530 2.37 0.50 -4.94
CA ASP A 530 3.21 -0.67 -5.12
C ASP A 530 4.69 -0.28 -4.87
N GLU A 531 5.65 -1.11 -5.31
CA GLU A 531 7.07 -0.80 -5.13
C GLU A 531 7.57 0.39 -5.97
N ARG A 532 6.86 0.76 -7.02
CA ARG A 532 7.28 1.74 -8.05
C ARG A 532 6.49 3.03 -7.98
N GLN A 533 5.26 3.02 -7.50
CA GLN A 533 4.38 4.18 -7.59
C GLN A 533 3.36 4.27 -6.46
N ILE A 534 2.92 5.49 -6.20
CA ILE A 534 1.75 5.82 -5.38
C ILE A 534 0.68 6.38 -6.32
N ILE A 535 -0.56 5.96 -6.11
CA ILE A 535 -1.74 6.52 -6.76
C ILE A 535 -2.62 7.14 -5.69
N SER A 536 -2.93 8.41 -5.86
CA SER A 536 -3.93 9.11 -5.06
C SER A 536 -5.11 9.48 -5.94
N ALA A 537 -6.31 9.29 -5.42
CA ALA A 537 -7.54 9.71 -6.06
C ALA A 537 -8.37 10.52 -5.07
N ASP A 538 -8.67 11.77 -5.41
CA ASP A 538 -9.49 12.68 -4.62
C ASP A 538 -10.47 13.43 -5.53
N ASP A 539 -11.04 14.53 -5.04
CA ASP A 539 -11.92 15.42 -5.79
C ASP A 539 -11.21 16.18 -6.93
N ARG A 540 -9.87 16.24 -6.91
CA ARG A 540 -9.04 16.90 -7.92
C ARG A 540 -8.71 15.97 -9.08
N GLY A 541 -8.88 14.67 -8.90
CA GLY A 541 -8.67 13.66 -9.93
C GLY A 541 -7.78 12.52 -9.44
N VAL A 542 -7.18 11.80 -10.39
CA VAL A 542 -6.28 10.68 -10.12
C VAL A 542 -4.85 11.10 -10.46
N GLU A 543 -3.95 11.02 -9.50
CA GLU A 543 -2.53 11.36 -9.67
C GLU A 543 -1.66 10.13 -9.41
N VAL A 544 -0.67 9.93 -10.28
CA VAL A 544 0.31 8.83 -10.23
C VAL A 544 1.68 9.42 -9.95
N ARG A 545 2.28 9.02 -8.83
CA ARG A 545 3.61 9.41 -8.39
C ARG A 545 4.55 8.24 -8.58
N ARG A 546 5.50 8.32 -9.52
CA ARG A 546 6.44 7.24 -9.83
C ARG A 546 7.80 7.48 -9.19
N PHE A 547 8.35 6.46 -8.57
CA PHE A 547 9.63 6.46 -7.85
C PHE A 547 10.77 5.81 -8.66
N ASP A 548 10.52 5.36 -9.89
CA ASP A 548 11.52 4.76 -10.78
C ASP A 548 12.32 5.78 -11.60
N VAL A 549 12.20 7.07 -11.26
CA VAL A 549 12.97 8.20 -11.79
C VAL A 549 14.48 8.08 -11.59
#